data_AF-A0A9J7MI39-F1
#
_entry.id   AF-A0A9J7MI39-F1
#
_cell.length_a   1.000
_cell.length_b   1.000
_cell.length_c   1.000
_cell.angle_alpha   90.00
_cell.angle_beta   90.00
_cell.angle_gamma   90.00
#
_symmetry.space_group_name_H-M   'P 1'
#
loop_
_entity.id
_entity.type
_entity.pdbx_description
1 polymer ?
#
loop_
_entity_poly.entity_id
_entity_poly.type
_entity_poly.pdbx_seq_one_letter_code
_entity_poly.pdbx_strand_id
1 'polypeptide(L)'
;MMQDVRDKVSGGAAAAQMKAELQLHPRDELQQMLQELKLDRIVIPNGHLLAAKVGVGMSWSQIRKLKRWLGKYNIKLPSEKISREIAAEQISGFDITAEKLPFSVRENRKDPFTVQLRPCAYVTSLKDTIFSYLDKNKEANMLTWHGKIPEDEVWVKLGGDHGGESFKMIFQVLNRDHPNSKDNTNVFCIFNAKDSRENLTLALQRYTEEIRDLQVSKWTSDGKEYKLKILATGDYAFLCTWYGLSGACGFHPCLWCYITLHQIPEDRENRPLRIPKRTLDSLAADHQRFVQEGMGKLKKAKEYNNAIAPVMFNVPIDQVMVPGLHIGLGLYKKLFEHLEADLQDIDLKLQSYLESVLAEGEVTKDVLLADEHLGKFKSFVAAIDEARALDDAADVLEDQIEEQESQLAWLAYRDGVEDSMAEVVFNEACSMVQDLFQQKETLRAKADAVRNKASVKTGKGPLTSQLDPKLKEFKVRRQEYHGKSFIGNHVHKMLKENAINELTSIVVTTINEILEKFPDLPLSLVPKAHATAEKHKQLFTLFAQCHKKYSHADLMDAEAINELGKNSHKNNILCVLFTHFSSPQHAWDL
;
A
#
# COMPACT_ATOMS: atom_id res chain seq x y z
N MET A 1 -58.62 7.56 37.48
CA MET A 1 -58.63 7.78 38.94
C MET A 1 -57.23 8.05 39.50
N MET A 2 -56.29 7.09 39.54
CA MET A 2 -54.90 7.37 40.01
C MET A 2 -54.12 8.32 39.10
N GLN A 3 -54.32 8.24 37.78
CA GLN A 3 -53.67 9.14 36.83
C GLN A 3 -54.15 10.60 36.96
N ASP A 4 -55.45 10.80 37.16
CA ASP A 4 -56.04 12.14 37.38
C ASP A 4 -55.57 12.77 38.70
N VAL A 5 -55.33 11.94 39.72
CA VAL A 5 -54.75 12.38 40.99
C VAL A 5 -53.29 12.79 40.79
N ARG A 6 -52.50 11.99 40.05
CA ARG A 6 -51.10 12.31 39.75
C ARG A 6 -50.96 13.58 38.92
N ASP A 7 -51.79 13.79 37.91
CA ASP A 7 -51.76 15.02 37.11
C ASP A 7 -52.10 16.25 37.96
N LYS A 8 -53.06 16.12 38.88
CA LYS A 8 -53.42 17.22 39.80
C LYS A 8 -52.34 17.52 40.84
N VAL A 9 -51.69 16.49 41.39
CA VAL A 9 -50.65 16.65 42.43
C VAL A 9 -49.33 17.12 41.84
N SER A 10 -48.98 16.69 40.63
CA SER A 10 -47.74 17.04 39.96
C SER A 10 -47.81 18.33 39.14
N GLY A 11 -48.97 18.99 39.08
CA GLY A 11 -49.18 20.19 38.26
C GLY A 11 -49.06 19.92 36.75
N GLY A 12 -49.48 18.75 36.28
CA GLY A 12 -49.41 18.33 34.87
C GLY A 12 -48.13 17.58 34.48
N ALA A 13 -47.30 17.19 35.45
CA ALA A 13 -46.06 16.43 35.24
C ALA A 13 -46.16 14.98 35.76
N ALA A 14 -47.28 14.29 35.52
CA ALA A 14 -47.57 12.99 36.14
C ALA A 14 -46.51 11.92 35.86
N ALA A 15 -45.84 11.95 34.70
CA ALA A 15 -44.78 11.01 34.36
C ALA A 15 -43.52 11.18 35.24
N ALA A 16 -43.17 12.43 35.58
CA ALA A 16 -42.02 12.71 36.45
C ALA A 16 -42.32 12.35 37.91
N GLN A 17 -43.55 12.63 38.36
CA GLN A 17 -44.04 12.25 39.68
C GLN A 17 -44.09 10.72 39.84
N MET A 18 -44.60 10.00 38.84
CA MET A 18 -44.59 8.52 38.83
C MET A 18 -43.16 7.96 38.89
N LYS A 19 -42.20 8.59 38.20
CA LYS A 19 -40.79 8.19 38.25
C LYS A 19 -40.18 8.39 39.65
N ALA A 20 -40.50 9.48 40.34
CA ALA A 20 -40.06 9.72 41.71
C ALA A 20 -40.71 8.76 42.72
N GLU A 21 -42.00 8.45 42.56
CA GLU A 21 -42.72 7.43 43.34
C GLU A 21 -42.09 6.04 43.18
N LEU A 22 -41.75 5.65 41.95
CA LEU A 22 -41.06 4.38 41.67
C LEU A 22 -39.64 4.30 42.24
N GLN A 23 -38.97 5.43 42.46
CA GLN A 23 -37.65 5.49 43.09
C GLN A 23 -37.70 5.38 44.63
N LEU A 24 -38.86 5.62 45.24
CA LEU A 24 -39.07 5.54 46.68
C LEU A 24 -39.47 4.13 47.15
N HIS A 25 -39.84 3.23 46.24
CA HIS A 25 -40.12 1.84 46.60
C HIS A 25 -38.83 1.07 46.96
N PRO A 26 -38.82 0.37 48.12
CA PRO A 26 -37.77 -0.58 48.45
C PRO A 26 -37.57 -1.61 47.32
N ARG A 27 -36.32 -1.99 47.05
CA ARG A 27 -35.97 -2.94 45.97
C ARG A 27 -36.79 -4.24 46.02
N ASP A 28 -37.09 -4.71 47.22
CA ASP A 28 -37.80 -5.96 47.45
C ASP A 28 -39.28 -5.85 47.05
N GLU A 29 -39.92 -4.71 47.30
CA GLU A 29 -41.30 -4.43 46.86
C GLU A 29 -41.40 -4.26 45.35
N LEU A 30 -40.41 -3.58 44.75
CA LEU A 30 -40.36 -3.43 43.29
C LEU A 30 -40.20 -4.80 42.61
N GLN A 31 -39.41 -5.69 43.21
CA GLN A 31 -39.22 -7.07 42.74
C GLN A 31 -40.50 -7.90 42.90
N GLN A 32 -41.26 -7.70 43.98
CA GLN A 32 -42.55 -8.33 44.21
C GLN A 32 -43.62 -7.82 43.22
N MET A 33 -43.67 -6.51 42.96
CA MET A 33 -44.53 -5.93 41.93
C MET A 33 -44.19 -6.43 40.52
N LEU A 34 -42.90 -6.58 40.20
CA LEU A 34 -42.47 -7.17 38.92
C LEU A 34 -42.85 -8.65 38.82
N GLN A 35 -42.82 -9.40 39.93
CA GLN A 35 -43.33 -10.78 39.99
C GLN A 35 -44.85 -10.85 39.79
N GLU A 36 -45.60 -9.95 40.43
CA GLU A 36 -47.06 -9.87 40.28
C GLU A 36 -47.46 -9.47 38.86
N LEU A 37 -46.71 -8.58 38.22
CA LEU A 37 -46.90 -8.15 36.83
C LEU A 37 -46.34 -9.15 35.80
N LYS A 38 -45.73 -10.26 36.22
CA LYS A 38 -45.00 -11.24 35.36
C LYS A 38 -43.90 -10.60 34.50
N LEU A 39 -43.32 -9.50 34.98
CA LEU A 39 -42.20 -8.78 34.39
C LEU A 39 -40.86 -9.12 35.10
N ASP A 40 -40.89 -10.06 36.03
CA ASP A 40 -39.78 -10.54 36.87
C ASP A 40 -38.64 -11.23 36.10
N ARG A 41 -38.86 -11.54 34.83
CA ARG A 41 -37.88 -12.25 34.01
C ARG A 41 -37.74 -11.64 32.63
N ILE A 42 -36.83 -10.68 32.52
CA ILE A 42 -36.39 -10.19 31.21
C ILE A 42 -35.56 -11.31 30.55
N VAL A 43 -36.11 -11.90 29.49
CA VAL A 43 -35.41 -12.92 28.69
C VAL A 43 -34.92 -12.27 27.41
N ILE A 44 -33.61 -12.29 27.19
CA ILE A 44 -33.04 -11.92 25.90
C ILE A 44 -33.32 -13.08 24.92
N PRO A 45 -33.95 -12.83 23.76
CA PRO A 45 -34.30 -13.89 22.82
C PRO A 45 -33.07 -14.67 22.34
N ASN A 46 -33.34 -15.90 21.89
CA ASN A 46 -32.33 -16.73 21.24
C ASN A 46 -31.72 -16.01 20.02
N GLY A 47 -30.44 -16.25 19.74
CA GLY A 47 -29.74 -15.59 18.63
C GLY A 47 -29.16 -14.21 18.97
N HIS A 48 -29.79 -13.41 19.82
CA HIS A 48 -29.27 -12.07 20.16
C HIS A 48 -27.88 -12.11 20.83
N LEU A 49 -27.61 -13.16 21.62
CA LEU A 49 -26.28 -13.34 22.20
C LEU A 49 -25.22 -13.68 21.15
N LEU A 50 -25.59 -14.45 20.12
CA LEU A 50 -24.73 -14.74 18.98
C LEU A 50 -24.51 -13.48 18.13
N ALA A 51 -25.56 -12.69 17.91
CA ALA A 51 -25.46 -11.41 17.22
C ALA A 51 -24.53 -10.43 17.94
N ALA A 52 -24.65 -10.30 19.27
CA ALA A 52 -23.72 -9.51 20.08
C ALA A 52 -22.29 -10.06 20.01
N LYS A 53 -22.14 -11.39 20.01
CA LYS A 53 -20.84 -12.05 19.84
C LYS A 53 -20.14 -11.60 18.55
N VAL A 54 -20.85 -11.71 17.43
CA VAL A 54 -20.29 -11.47 16.09
C VAL A 54 -20.17 -9.97 15.81
N GLY A 55 -21.24 -9.21 16.04
CA GLY A 55 -21.30 -7.77 15.72
C GLY A 55 -20.41 -6.90 16.61
N VAL A 56 -20.31 -7.22 17.91
CA VAL A 56 -19.45 -6.46 18.86
C VAL A 56 -18.06 -7.09 19.00
N GLY A 57 -17.84 -8.29 18.46
CA GLY A 57 -16.56 -9.00 18.56
C GLY A 57 -16.29 -9.57 19.96
N MET A 58 -17.32 -9.94 20.72
CA MET A 58 -17.13 -10.51 22.06
C MET A 58 -16.54 -11.92 21.99
N SER A 59 -15.57 -12.20 22.86
CA SER A 59 -15.13 -13.56 23.15
C SER A 59 -16.17 -14.33 23.97
N TRP A 60 -16.12 -15.67 23.92
CA TRP A 60 -16.97 -16.51 24.77
C TRP A 60 -16.74 -16.27 26.27
N SER A 61 -15.51 -15.89 26.68
CA SER A 61 -15.21 -15.55 28.06
C SER A 61 -15.89 -14.24 28.48
N GLN A 62 -15.90 -13.21 27.62
CA GLN A 62 -16.64 -11.96 27.85
C GLN A 62 -18.16 -12.21 27.90
N ILE A 63 -18.70 -13.05 27.02
CA ILE A 63 -20.11 -13.44 27.05
C ILE A 63 -20.48 -14.13 28.37
N ARG A 64 -19.64 -15.04 28.86
CA ARG A 64 -19.86 -15.70 30.16
C ARG A 64 -19.80 -14.71 31.33
N LYS A 65 -18.96 -13.67 31.26
CA LYS A 65 -18.93 -12.58 32.26
C LYS A 65 -20.19 -11.73 32.19
N LEU A 66 -20.60 -11.31 30.99
CA LEU A 66 -21.82 -10.54 30.75
C LEU A 66 -23.05 -11.29 31.25
N LYS A 67 -23.16 -12.59 30.93
CA LYS A 67 -24.25 -13.44 31.40
C LYS A 67 -24.32 -13.54 32.92
N ARG A 68 -23.18 -13.70 33.60
CA ARG A 68 -23.13 -13.70 35.08
C ARG A 68 -23.55 -12.35 35.66
N TRP A 69 -23.13 -11.26 35.04
CA TRP A 69 -23.50 -9.91 35.47
C TRP A 69 -24.99 -9.64 35.29
N LEU A 70 -25.55 -9.90 34.10
CA LEU A 70 -26.98 -9.75 33.79
C LEU A 70 -27.85 -10.67 34.66
N GLY A 71 -27.37 -11.86 35.00
CA GLY A 71 -28.03 -12.76 35.94
C GLY A 71 -28.23 -12.17 37.33
N LYS A 72 -27.38 -11.24 37.79
CA LYS A 72 -27.57 -10.53 39.07
C LYS A 72 -28.77 -9.57 39.05
N TYR A 73 -29.27 -9.23 37.86
CA TYR A 73 -30.40 -8.34 37.64
C TYR A 73 -31.61 -9.09 37.09
N ASN A 74 -31.68 -10.42 37.29
CA ASN A 74 -32.76 -11.29 36.78
C ASN A 74 -32.94 -11.26 35.25
N ILE A 75 -31.92 -10.84 34.50
CA ILE A 75 -31.93 -10.88 33.03
C ILE A 75 -31.35 -12.22 32.57
N LYS A 76 -32.19 -13.05 31.93
CA LYS A 76 -31.78 -14.37 31.42
C LYS A 76 -31.32 -14.27 29.98
N LEU A 77 -30.18 -14.88 29.70
CA LEU A 77 -29.63 -15.04 28.36
C LEU A 77 -29.62 -16.51 27.94
N PRO A 78 -29.70 -16.80 26.62
CA PRO A 78 -29.51 -18.15 26.10
C PRO A 78 -28.20 -18.78 26.59
N SER A 79 -28.15 -20.10 26.56
CA SER A 79 -26.90 -20.82 26.81
C SER A 79 -25.95 -20.65 25.63
N GLU A 80 -24.67 -20.85 25.89
CA GLU A 80 -23.67 -20.94 24.81
C GLU A 80 -24.01 -22.09 23.85
N LYS A 81 -24.55 -23.20 24.36
CA LYS A 81 -25.03 -24.33 23.55
C LYS A 81 -26.08 -23.90 22.52
N ILE A 82 -27.12 -23.18 22.96
CA ILE A 82 -28.16 -22.65 22.05
C ILE A 82 -27.55 -21.71 21.01
N SER A 83 -26.60 -20.84 21.41
CA SER A 83 -25.94 -19.94 20.46
C SER A 83 -25.10 -20.69 19.42
N ARG A 84 -24.51 -21.83 19.79
CA ARG A 84 -23.74 -22.70 18.88
C ARG A 84 -24.65 -23.51 17.95
N GLU A 85 -25.79 -23.99 18.45
CA GLU A 85 -26.81 -24.66 17.63
C GLU A 85 -27.34 -23.72 16.56
N ILE A 86 -27.69 -22.48 16.92
CA ILE A 86 -28.12 -21.46 15.96
C ILE A 86 -26.99 -21.14 14.97
N ALA A 87 -25.74 -21.01 15.44
CA ALA A 87 -24.62 -20.78 14.54
C ALA A 87 -24.43 -21.94 13.53
N ALA A 88 -24.58 -23.19 13.99
CA ALA A 88 -24.49 -24.38 13.15
C ALA A 88 -25.63 -24.44 12.10
N GLU A 89 -26.85 -24.09 12.51
CA GLU A 89 -28.00 -23.97 11.59
C GLU A 89 -27.76 -22.89 10.53
N GLN A 90 -27.27 -21.71 10.94
CA GLN A 90 -26.96 -20.60 10.04
C GLN A 90 -25.87 -20.92 9.03
N ILE A 91 -24.96 -21.87 9.33
CA ILE A 91 -23.90 -22.30 8.42
C ILE A 91 -24.16 -23.66 7.77
N SER A 92 -25.31 -24.30 8.02
CA SER A 92 -25.62 -25.65 7.54
C SER A 92 -25.59 -25.79 6.01
N GLY A 93 -25.89 -24.71 5.28
CA GLY A 93 -25.77 -24.64 3.82
C GLY A 93 -24.35 -24.45 3.29
N PHE A 94 -23.33 -24.37 4.15
CA PHE A 94 -21.92 -24.27 3.78
C PHE A 94 -21.20 -25.56 4.17
N ASP A 95 -20.97 -26.44 3.20
CA ASP A 95 -20.15 -27.61 3.43
C ASP A 95 -18.66 -27.21 3.36
N ILE A 96 -17.98 -27.25 4.52
CA ILE A 96 -16.62 -26.74 4.70
C ILE A 96 -15.69 -27.92 5.01
N THR A 97 -14.66 -28.07 4.18
CA THR A 97 -13.59 -29.06 4.36
C THR A 97 -12.29 -28.37 4.74
N ALA A 98 -11.45 -29.06 5.53
CA ALA A 98 -10.09 -28.63 5.81
C ALA A 98 -9.11 -29.79 5.63
N GLU A 99 -8.02 -29.54 4.90
CA GLU A 99 -6.97 -30.51 4.63
C GLU A 99 -5.58 -29.86 4.71
N LYS A 100 -4.52 -30.66 4.66
CA LYS A 100 -3.15 -30.14 4.52
C LYS A 100 -2.71 -30.31 3.06
N LEU A 101 -2.30 -29.21 2.43
CA LEU A 101 -1.81 -29.21 1.06
C LEU A 101 -0.31 -28.91 1.00
N PRO A 102 0.43 -29.48 0.03
CA PRO A 102 1.87 -29.31 -0.13
C PRO A 102 2.21 -27.96 -0.78
N PHE A 103 2.16 -26.88 0.00
CA PHE A 103 2.44 -25.54 -0.49
C PHE A 103 3.94 -25.25 -0.58
N SER A 104 4.32 -24.48 -1.60
CA SER A 104 5.65 -23.89 -1.72
C SER A 104 5.75 -22.69 -0.78
N VAL A 105 6.65 -22.77 0.21
CA VAL A 105 6.84 -21.77 1.24
C VAL A 105 8.30 -21.33 1.34
N ARG A 106 8.48 -20.12 1.83
CA ARG A 106 9.78 -19.51 2.03
C ARG A 106 9.73 -18.69 3.32
N GLU A 107 10.50 -19.07 4.32
CA GLU A 107 10.47 -18.44 5.65
C GLU A 107 11.11 -17.04 5.61
N ASN A 108 12.28 -16.92 4.98
CA ASN A 108 12.92 -15.62 4.75
C ASN A 108 13.23 -15.38 3.27
N ARG A 109 13.34 -14.10 2.91
CA ARG A 109 13.67 -13.66 1.53
C ARG A 109 15.02 -14.16 1.00
N LYS A 110 15.86 -14.80 1.83
CA LYS A 110 17.12 -15.43 1.42
C LYS A 110 17.03 -16.96 1.33
N ASP A 111 16.06 -17.58 1.98
CA ASP A 111 15.95 -19.03 2.06
C ASP A 111 15.51 -19.64 0.73
N PRO A 112 15.87 -20.89 0.40
CA PRO A 112 15.29 -21.57 -0.75
C PRO A 112 13.79 -21.81 -0.53
N PHE A 113 13.05 -21.97 -1.62
CA PHE A 113 11.68 -22.45 -1.54
C PHE A 113 11.66 -23.91 -1.08
N THR A 114 10.80 -24.23 -0.13
CA THR A 114 10.57 -25.59 0.37
C THR A 114 9.11 -25.95 0.24
N VAL A 115 8.80 -27.24 0.00
CA VAL A 115 7.42 -27.73 -0.01
C VAL A 115 7.06 -28.18 1.39
N GLN A 116 5.99 -27.62 1.95
CA GLN A 116 5.52 -27.94 3.30
C GLN A 116 4.01 -28.17 3.31
N LEU A 117 3.56 -29.15 4.10
CA LEU A 117 2.15 -29.39 4.34
C LEU A 117 1.56 -28.30 5.24
N ARG A 118 0.79 -27.38 4.68
CA ARG A 118 0.11 -26.29 5.42
C ARG A 118 -1.42 -26.42 5.33
N PRO A 119 -2.16 -25.96 6.34
CA PRO A 119 -3.62 -26.08 6.35
C PRO A 119 -4.26 -25.25 5.24
N CYS A 120 -5.27 -25.83 4.61
CA CYS A 120 -6.17 -25.20 3.65
C CYS A 120 -7.61 -25.54 4.03
N ALA A 121 -8.44 -24.53 4.28
CA ALA A 121 -9.86 -24.69 4.56
C ALA A 121 -10.68 -24.03 3.46
N TYR A 122 -11.75 -24.69 3.02
CA TYR A 122 -12.46 -24.29 1.82
C TYR A 122 -13.89 -24.85 1.79
N VAL A 123 -14.78 -24.20 1.04
CA VAL A 123 -16.13 -24.72 0.78
C VAL A 123 -16.08 -25.77 -0.33
N THR A 124 -16.85 -26.85 -0.23
CA THR A 124 -16.84 -27.92 -1.23
C THR A 124 -17.60 -27.53 -2.50
N SER A 125 -18.64 -26.71 -2.38
CA SER A 125 -19.44 -26.16 -3.48
C SER A 125 -19.58 -24.64 -3.31
N LEU A 126 -18.88 -23.87 -4.16
CA LEU A 126 -19.01 -22.42 -4.22
C LEU A 126 -20.41 -22.00 -4.70
N LYS A 127 -21.02 -22.76 -5.60
CA LYS A 127 -22.35 -22.49 -6.14
C LYS A 127 -23.42 -22.60 -5.08
N ASP A 128 -23.45 -23.71 -4.34
CA ASP A 128 -24.44 -23.91 -3.27
C ASP A 128 -24.21 -22.89 -2.14
N THR A 129 -22.94 -22.58 -1.86
CA THR A 129 -22.57 -21.51 -0.92
C THR A 129 -23.14 -20.16 -1.34
N ILE A 130 -22.98 -19.75 -2.60
CA ILE A 130 -23.50 -18.47 -3.10
C ILE A 130 -25.04 -18.50 -3.08
N PHE A 131 -25.68 -19.58 -3.52
CA PHE A 131 -27.14 -19.67 -3.58
C PHE A 131 -27.76 -19.65 -2.16
N SER A 132 -27.22 -20.42 -1.22
CA SER A 132 -27.64 -20.37 0.18
C SER A 132 -27.44 -18.98 0.78
N TYR A 133 -26.37 -18.28 0.41
CA TYR A 133 -26.16 -16.89 0.83
C TYR A 133 -27.23 -15.95 0.25
N LEU A 134 -27.57 -16.10 -1.04
CA LEU A 134 -28.61 -15.30 -1.68
C LEU A 134 -29.98 -15.53 -1.06
N ASP A 135 -30.36 -16.78 -0.79
CA ASP A 135 -31.64 -17.14 -0.15
C ASP A 135 -31.76 -16.47 1.23
N LYS A 136 -30.72 -16.59 2.06
CA LYS A 136 -30.69 -15.95 3.39
C LYS A 136 -30.78 -14.42 3.32
N ASN A 137 -30.11 -13.81 2.34
CA ASN A 137 -30.19 -12.36 2.15
C ASN A 137 -31.57 -11.94 1.63
N LYS A 138 -32.22 -12.76 0.80
CA LYS A 138 -33.56 -12.51 0.31
C LYS A 138 -34.58 -12.59 1.45
N GLU A 139 -34.54 -13.66 2.26
CA GLU A 139 -35.37 -13.84 3.45
C GLU A 139 -35.22 -12.68 4.45
N ALA A 140 -34.01 -12.15 4.59
CA ALA A 140 -33.71 -11.01 5.45
C ALA A 140 -34.05 -9.64 4.82
N ASN A 141 -34.65 -9.59 3.62
CA ASN A 141 -34.91 -8.35 2.85
C ASN A 141 -33.66 -7.47 2.69
N MET A 142 -32.52 -8.13 2.46
CA MET A 142 -31.20 -7.53 2.42
C MET A 142 -30.69 -7.32 0.99
N LEU A 143 -31.37 -7.87 -0.02
CA LEU A 143 -31.02 -7.72 -1.43
C LEU A 143 -31.64 -6.46 -2.05
N THR A 144 -30.89 -5.81 -2.93
CA THR A 144 -31.28 -4.57 -3.61
C THR A 144 -30.50 -4.43 -4.93
N TRP A 145 -31.12 -3.80 -5.93
CA TRP A 145 -30.55 -3.62 -7.28
C TRP A 145 -30.06 -2.20 -7.55
N HIS A 146 -30.31 -1.27 -6.62
CA HIS A 146 -29.87 0.14 -6.66
C HIS A 146 -30.27 0.93 -7.92
N GLY A 147 -31.10 0.37 -8.81
CA GLY A 147 -31.31 0.89 -10.16
C GLY A 147 -30.07 0.83 -11.06
N LYS A 148 -28.99 0.17 -10.62
CA LYS A 148 -27.69 0.09 -11.32
C LYS A 148 -27.46 -1.29 -11.94
N ILE A 149 -27.98 -2.33 -11.29
CA ILE A 149 -27.90 -3.72 -11.74
C ILE A 149 -29.23 -4.06 -12.42
N PRO A 150 -29.25 -4.74 -13.57
CA PRO A 150 -30.48 -5.21 -14.20
C PRO A 150 -31.32 -6.07 -13.24
N GLU A 151 -32.65 -5.86 -13.22
CA GLU A 151 -33.54 -6.52 -12.26
C GLU A 151 -33.63 -8.05 -12.40
N ASP A 152 -33.15 -8.61 -13.51
CA ASP A 152 -33.04 -10.05 -13.79
C ASP A 152 -31.62 -10.60 -13.55
N GLU A 153 -30.71 -9.79 -13.00
CA GLU A 153 -29.31 -10.18 -12.77
C GLU A 153 -28.89 -10.08 -11.30
N VAL A 154 -28.03 -11.00 -10.88
CA VAL A 154 -27.30 -10.93 -9.61
C VAL A 154 -25.82 -10.91 -9.92
N TRP A 155 -25.14 -9.88 -9.44
CA TRP A 155 -23.71 -9.69 -9.68
C TRP A 155 -22.91 -10.17 -8.47
N VAL A 156 -21.95 -11.06 -8.70
CA VAL A 156 -21.09 -11.64 -7.68
C VAL A 156 -19.65 -11.37 -8.01
N LYS A 157 -18.96 -10.72 -7.10
CA LYS A 157 -17.54 -10.39 -7.20
C LYS A 157 -16.72 -11.50 -6.53
N LEU A 158 -15.72 -12.04 -7.22
CA LEU A 158 -14.76 -13.02 -6.73
C LEU A 158 -13.36 -12.43 -6.69
N GLY A 159 -12.68 -12.56 -5.55
CA GLY A 159 -11.35 -11.97 -5.37
C GLY A 159 -10.43 -12.71 -4.43
N GLY A 160 -9.16 -12.35 -4.50
CA GLY A 160 -8.10 -12.85 -3.64
C GLY A 160 -7.46 -11.72 -2.84
N ASP A 161 -7.13 -11.99 -1.58
CA ASP A 161 -6.35 -11.09 -0.72
C ASP A 161 -5.27 -11.86 0.02
N HIS A 162 -4.02 -11.38 -0.09
CA HIS A 162 -2.89 -11.90 0.67
C HIS A 162 -2.61 -10.99 1.86
N GLY A 163 -2.79 -11.53 3.07
CA GLY A 163 -2.62 -10.80 4.31
C GLY A 163 -1.83 -11.60 5.33
N GLY A 164 -0.65 -11.08 5.70
CA GLY A 164 0.27 -11.75 6.62
C GLY A 164 0.81 -13.04 6.01
N GLU A 165 0.64 -14.16 6.72
CA GLU A 165 1.05 -15.49 6.22
C GLU A 165 -0.07 -16.19 5.42
N SER A 166 -1.29 -15.64 5.42
CA SER A 166 -2.46 -16.29 4.85
C SER A 166 -2.92 -15.64 3.55
N PHE A 167 -3.38 -16.48 2.62
CA PHE A 167 -4.15 -16.05 1.47
C PHE A 167 -5.62 -16.42 1.64
N LYS A 168 -6.54 -15.56 1.19
CA LYS A 168 -7.98 -15.76 1.28
C LYS A 168 -8.62 -15.50 -0.08
N MET A 169 -9.46 -16.42 -0.54
CA MET A 169 -10.43 -16.17 -1.59
C MET A 169 -11.76 -15.76 -0.99
N ILE A 170 -12.35 -14.72 -1.59
CA ILE A 170 -13.58 -14.10 -1.14
C ILE A 170 -14.61 -14.00 -2.26
N PHE A 171 -15.87 -14.03 -1.88
CA PHE A 171 -16.97 -13.56 -2.72
C PHE A 171 -17.78 -12.46 -2.03
N GLN A 172 -18.33 -11.55 -2.84
CA GLN A 172 -19.20 -10.46 -2.40
C GLN A 172 -20.37 -10.35 -3.38
N VAL A 173 -21.60 -10.33 -2.85
CA VAL A 173 -22.80 -10.06 -3.67
C VAL A 173 -22.97 -8.55 -3.79
N LEU A 174 -23.02 -8.04 -5.04
CA LEU A 174 -23.12 -6.60 -5.29
C LEU A 174 -24.54 -6.05 -5.13
N ASN A 175 -25.55 -6.91 -5.15
CA ASN A 175 -26.96 -6.58 -4.91
C ASN A 175 -27.25 -6.29 -3.42
N ARG A 176 -26.47 -5.42 -2.78
CA ARG A 176 -26.47 -5.04 -1.35
C ARG A 176 -26.14 -3.55 -1.22
N ASP A 177 -26.66 -2.81 -0.24
CA ASP A 177 -26.37 -1.37 -0.06
C ASP A 177 -24.88 -1.04 0.10
N HIS A 178 -24.13 -1.92 0.76
CA HIS A 178 -22.71 -1.74 1.05
C HIS A 178 -21.92 -2.98 0.67
N PRO A 179 -21.80 -3.31 -0.62
CA PRO A 179 -21.30 -4.61 -1.07
C PRO A 179 -19.81 -4.80 -0.72
N ASN A 180 -19.06 -3.70 -0.61
CA ASN A 180 -17.65 -3.71 -0.21
C ASN A 180 -17.43 -3.67 1.32
N SER A 181 -18.49 -3.70 2.14
CA SER A 181 -18.36 -3.82 3.60
C SER A 181 -17.75 -5.15 3.99
N LYS A 182 -16.94 -5.16 5.07
CA LYS A 182 -16.42 -6.39 5.69
C LYS A 182 -17.53 -7.40 6.04
N ASP A 183 -18.72 -6.91 6.38
CA ASP A 183 -19.85 -7.74 6.81
C ASP A 183 -20.52 -8.45 5.63
N ASN A 184 -20.22 -8.02 4.39
CA ASN A 184 -20.70 -8.62 3.14
C ASN A 184 -19.58 -9.38 2.39
N THR A 185 -18.39 -9.52 3.00
CA THR A 185 -17.25 -10.25 2.45
C THR A 185 -17.22 -11.67 3.00
N ASN A 186 -17.49 -12.65 2.15
CA ASN A 186 -17.50 -14.06 2.54
C ASN A 186 -16.23 -14.74 2.07
N VAL A 187 -15.54 -15.44 2.97
CA VAL A 187 -14.35 -16.24 2.65
C VAL A 187 -14.80 -17.65 2.27
N PHE A 188 -14.41 -18.13 1.09
CA PHE A 188 -14.74 -19.48 0.63
C PHE A 188 -13.53 -20.40 0.51
N CYS A 189 -12.31 -19.86 0.51
CA CYS A 189 -11.09 -20.63 0.62
C CYS A 189 -10.02 -19.81 1.36
N ILE A 190 -9.26 -20.45 2.25
CA ILE A 190 -8.16 -19.85 3.01
C ILE A 190 -7.04 -20.87 3.18
N PHE A 191 -5.80 -20.43 2.97
CA PHE A 191 -4.62 -21.25 3.23
C PHE A 191 -3.45 -20.42 3.77
N ASN A 192 -2.54 -21.09 4.49
CA ASN A 192 -1.33 -20.46 5.03
C ASN A 192 -0.14 -20.70 4.09
N ALA A 193 -0.06 -19.88 3.04
CA ALA A 193 1.08 -19.78 2.13
C ALA A 193 0.99 -18.47 1.31
N LYS A 194 2.08 -18.16 0.60
CA LYS A 194 2.11 -17.03 -0.34
C LYS A 194 1.18 -17.30 -1.53
N ASP A 195 0.62 -16.24 -2.10
CA ASP A 195 -0.18 -16.19 -3.33
C ASP A 195 0.63 -16.45 -4.62
N SER A 196 1.64 -17.32 -4.56
CA SER A 196 2.33 -17.74 -5.79
C SER A 196 1.39 -18.54 -6.69
N ARG A 197 1.67 -18.52 -7.99
CA ARG A 197 0.86 -19.21 -8.99
C ARG A 197 0.69 -20.70 -8.67
N GLU A 198 1.74 -21.36 -8.20
CA GLU A 198 1.72 -22.79 -7.86
C GLU A 198 0.79 -23.06 -6.68
N ASN A 199 0.86 -22.23 -5.64
CA ASN A 199 0.03 -22.36 -4.44
C ASN A 199 -1.44 -22.06 -4.75
N LEU A 200 -1.70 -21.00 -5.53
CA LEU A 200 -3.06 -20.66 -5.96
C LEU A 200 -3.64 -21.76 -6.83
N THR A 201 -2.88 -22.31 -7.79
CA THR A 201 -3.34 -23.42 -8.63
C THR A 201 -3.66 -24.64 -7.77
N LEU A 202 -2.77 -25.02 -6.86
CA LEU A 202 -2.97 -26.17 -5.97
C LEU A 202 -4.23 -26.02 -5.10
N ALA A 203 -4.42 -24.85 -4.48
CA ALA A 203 -5.55 -24.61 -3.61
C ALA A 203 -6.88 -24.45 -4.37
N LEU A 204 -6.85 -23.79 -5.53
CA LEU A 204 -8.05 -23.24 -6.17
C LEU A 204 -8.47 -23.96 -7.45
N GLN A 205 -7.67 -24.87 -8.01
CA GLN A 205 -8.02 -25.62 -9.24
C GLN A 205 -9.42 -26.26 -9.16
N ARG A 206 -9.85 -26.64 -7.96
CA ARG A 206 -11.17 -27.22 -7.66
C ARG A 206 -12.35 -26.34 -8.08
N TYR A 207 -12.16 -25.02 -8.14
CA TYR A 207 -13.22 -24.05 -8.48
C TYR A 207 -13.22 -23.64 -9.96
N THR A 208 -12.28 -24.14 -10.77
CA THR A 208 -12.11 -23.73 -12.17
C THR A 208 -13.38 -23.95 -12.99
N GLU A 209 -13.89 -25.19 -12.94
CA GLU A 209 -15.10 -25.58 -13.67
C GLU A 209 -16.34 -24.95 -13.03
N GLU A 210 -16.40 -24.89 -11.70
CA GLU A 210 -17.54 -24.34 -10.98
C GLU A 210 -17.75 -22.83 -11.25
N ILE A 211 -16.67 -22.04 -11.32
CA ILE A 211 -16.75 -20.61 -11.67
C ILE A 211 -17.21 -20.41 -13.11
N ARG A 212 -16.81 -21.29 -14.03
CA ARG A 212 -17.32 -21.29 -15.40
C ARG A 212 -18.82 -21.58 -15.41
N ASP A 213 -19.24 -22.62 -14.70
CA ASP A 213 -20.63 -23.08 -14.66
C ASP A 213 -21.54 -22.08 -13.92
N LEU A 214 -20.99 -21.31 -12.97
CA LEU A 214 -21.68 -20.23 -12.28
C LEU A 214 -22.13 -19.10 -13.23
N GLN A 215 -21.35 -18.79 -14.26
CA GLN A 215 -21.71 -17.73 -15.22
C GLN A 215 -22.89 -18.08 -16.13
N VAL A 216 -23.18 -19.37 -16.30
CA VAL A 216 -24.37 -19.83 -17.04
C VAL A 216 -25.49 -20.30 -16.11
N SER A 217 -25.24 -20.31 -14.80
CA SER A 217 -26.22 -20.70 -13.81
C SER A 217 -27.25 -19.60 -13.58
N LYS A 218 -28.44 -20.03 -13.16
CA LYS A 218 -29.52 -19.15 -12.73
C LYS A 218 -29.87 -19.43 -11.27
N TRP A 219 -30.08 -18.39 -10.51
CA TRP A 219 -30.65 -18.48 -9.16
C TRP A 219 -32.16 -18.25 -9.27
N THR A 220 -32.96 -19.11 -8.64
CA THR A 220 -34.42 -19.01 -8.67
C THR A 220 -34.94 -18.70 -7.27
N SER A 221 -35.70 -17.63 -7.14
CA SER A 221 -36.35 -17.23 -5.89
C SER A 221 -37.74 -16.69 -6.19
N ASP A 222 -38.74 -17.08 -5.40
CA ASP A 222 -40.14 -16.67 -5.55
C ASP A 222 -40.72 -16.90 -6.97
N GLY A 223 -40.27 -17.96 -7.65
CA GLY A 223 -40.68 -18.27 -9.02
C GLY A 223 -40.08 -17.35 -10.10
N LYS A 224 -39.17 -16.44 -9.73
CA LYS A 224 -38.39 -15.62 -10.67
C LYS A 224 -36.98 -16.17 -10.81
N GLU A 225 -36.48 -16.21 -12.04
CA GLU A 225 -35.09 -16.57 -12.35
C GLU A 225 -34.22 -15.32 -12.46
N TYR A 226 -33.01 -15.41 -11.92
CA TYR A 226 -31.97 -14.39 -11.99
C TYR A 226 -30.70 -14.98 -12.60
N LYS A 227 -30.12 -14.29 -13.58
CA LYS A 227 -28.82 -14.67 -14.16
C LYS A 227 -27.70 -14.25 -13.25
N LEU A 228 -26.68 -15.08 -13.09
CA LEU A 228 -25.48 -14.68 -12.35
C LEU A 228 -24.45 -14.04 -13.29
N LYS A 229 -23.90 -12.90 -12.88
CA LYS A 229 -22.74 -12.28 -13.50
C LYS A 229 -21.55 -12.31 -12.55
N ILE A 230 -20.50 -13.02 -12.94
CA ILE A 230 -19.30 -13.16 -12.12
C ILE A 230 -18.27 -12.09 -12.50
N LEU A 231 -17.78 -11.36 -11.51
CA LEU A 231 -16.84 -10.27 -11.69
C LEU A 231 -15.53 -10.59 -10.98
N ALA A 232 -14.40 -10.48 -11.68
CA ALA A 232 -13.10 -10.72 -11.09
C ALA A 232 -12.56 -9.45 -10.42
N THR A 233 -11.97 -9.59 -9.24
CA THR A 233 -11.36 -8.47 -8.49
C THR A 233 -10.08 -8.92 -7.80
N GLY A 234 -9.26 -7.96 -7.41
CA GLY A 234 -8.12 -8.17 -6.52
C GLY A 234 -7.10 -7.08 -6.75
N ASP A 235 -5.94 -7.16 -6.11
CA ASP A 235 -4.83 -6.32 -6.54
C ASP A 235 -4.35 -6.70 -7.95
N TYR A 236 -3.55 -5.84 -8.56
CA TYR A 236 -3.10 -6.03 -9.93
C TYR A 236 -2.22 -7.28 -10.11
N ALA A 237 -1.46 -7.67 -9.08
CA ALA A 237 -0.56 -8.81 -9.15
C ALA A 237 -1.35 -10.13 -9.12
N PHE A 238 -2.38 -10.20 -8.28
CA PHE A 238 -3.33 -11.30 -8.23
C PHE A 238 -4.10 -11.41 -9.55
N LEU A 239 -4.61 -10.30 -10.09
CA LEU A 239 -5.28 -10.30 -11.40
C LEU A 239 -4.33 -10.76 -12.53
N CYS A 240 -3.08 -10.30 -12.56
CA CYS A 240 -2.09 -10.83 -13.51
C CYS A 240 -1.88 -12.34 -13.34
N THR A 241 -1.91 -12.85 -12.11
CA THR A 241 -1.77 -14.28 -11.84
C THR A 241 -2.98 -15.08 -12.32
N TRP A 242 -4.20 -14.57 -12.06
CA TRP A 242 -5.47 -15.09 -12.54
C TRP A 242 -5.47 -15.24 -14.06
N TYR A 243 -5.02 -14.23 -14.79
CA TYR A 243 -5.00 -14.21 -16.26
C TYR A 243 -3.69 -14.73 -16.88
N GLY A 244 -2.82 -15.36 -16.08
CA GLY A 244 -1.62 -16.01 -16.59
C GLY A 244 -0.52 -15.07 -17.12
N LEU A 245 -0.55 -13.79 -16.73
CA LEU A 245 0.41 -12.77 -17.17
C LEU A 245 1.65 -12.70 -16.26
N SER A 246 2.74 -12.16 -16.79
CA SER A 246 4.00 -11.95 -16.05
C SER A 246 3.99 -10.75 -15.08
N GLY A 247 2.93 -9.93 -15.08
CA GLY A 247 2.78 -8.77 -14.19
C GLY A 247 3.01 -7.41 -14.85
N ALA A 248 2.83 -6.34 -14.06
CA ALA A 248 2.85 -4.93 -14.51
C ALA A 248 4.19 -4.42 -15.06
N CYS A 249 5.29 -5.10 -14.75
CA CYS A 249 6.64 -4.67 -15.15
C CYS A 249 7.07 -5.27 -16.50
N GLY A 250 6.21 -6.05 -17.15
CA GLY A 250 6.53 -6.66 -18.44
C GLY A 250 6.39 -5.68 -19.61
N PHE A 251 6.80 -6.14 -20.81
CA PHE A 251 6.78 -5.32 -22.02
C PHE A 251 5.36 -4.90 -22.46
N HIS A 252 4.38 -5.79 -22.28
CA HIS A 252 2.94 -5.52 -22.38
C HIS A 252 2.31 -5.48 -20.97
N PRO A 253 2.29 -4.31 -20.30
CA PRO A 253 1.96 -4.25 -18.89
C PRO A 253 0.46 -4.30 -18.61
N CYS A 254 -0.41 -4.05 -19.60
CA CYS A 254 -1.86 -3.92 -19.43
C CYS A 254 -2.58 -5.27 -19.43
N LEU A 255 -3.52 -5.44 -18.51
CA LEU A 255 -4.40 -6.60 -18.41
C LEU A 255 -5.44 -6.69 -19.54
N TRP A 256 -5.92 -5.54 -20.02
CA TRP A 256 -7.05 -5.46 -20.95
C TRP A 256 -6.66 -5.41 -22.43
N CYS A 257 -5.41 -5.09 -22.76
CA CYS A 257 -4.98 -4.95 -24.15
C CYS A 257 -3.51 -5.31 -24.37
N TYR A 258 -3.10 -5.25 -25.64
CA TYR A 258 -1.76 -5.55 -26.11
C TYR A 258 -0.79 -4.36 -26.10
N ILE A 259 -1.11 -3.26 -25.42
CA ILE A 259 -0.24 -2.08 -25.40
C ILE A 259 1.15 -2.41 -24.86
N THR A 260 2.17 -1.91 -25.54
CA THR A 260 3.57 -2.00 -25.08
C THR A 260 3.96 -0.78 -24.25
N LEU A 261 4.98 -0.92 -23.40
CA LEU A 261 5.52 0.21 -22.61
C LEU A 261 5.86 1.45 -23.47
N HIS A 262 6.36 1.24 -24.69
CA HIS A 262 6.73 2.32 -25.61
C HIS A 262 5.52 3.02 -26.24
N GLN A 263 4.41 2.31 -26.42
CA GLN A 263 3.18 2.87 -26.98
C GLN A 263 2.33 3.62 -25.95
N ILE A 264 2.60 3.46 -24.64
CA ILE A 264 1.89 4.18 -23.56
C ILE A 264 2.01 5.72 -23.68
N PRO A 265 3.16 6.31 -24.02
CA PRO A 265 3.23 7.74 -24.28
C PRO A 265 2.60 8.18 -25.63
N GLU A 266 2.45 7.28 -26.60
CA GLU A 266 2.04 7.59 -27.99
C GLU A 266 0.52 7.76 -28.20
N ASP A 267 0.16 8.55 -29.23
CA ASP A 267 -1.16 8.80 -29.86
C ASP A 267 -2.36 8.09 -29.19
N ARG A 268 -2.87 8.77 -28.15
CA ARG A 268 -3.81 8.19 -27.16
C ARG A 268 -5.25 8.15 -27.64
N GLU A 269 -5.67 9.11 -28.47
CA GLU A 269 -7.04 9.16 -29.00
C GLU A 269 -7.30 8.00 -29.97
N ASN A 270 -6.29 7.62 -30.76
CA ASN A 270 -6.38 6.52 -31.71
C ASN A 270 -6.00 5.16 -31.12
N ARG A 271 -5.66 5.10 -29.83
CA ARG A 271 -5.21 3.87 -29.17
C ARG A 271 -6.25 2.75 -29.19
N PRO A 272 -7.54 2.99 -28.86
CA PRO A 272 -8.54 1.92 -28.90
C PRO A 272 -8.76 1.36 -30.32
N LEU A 273 -8.45 2.16 -31.36
CA LEU A 273 -8.56 1.75 -32.76
C LEU A 273 -7.35 0.93 -33.22
N ARG A 274 -6.16 1.16 -32.63
CA ARG A 274 -4.90 0.53 -33.05
C ARG A 274 -4.51 -0.68 -32.20
N ILE A 275 -4.86 -0.68 -30.91
CA ILE A 275 -4.39 -1.68 -29.96
C ILE A 275 -5.54 -2.66 -29.67
N PRO A 276 -5.41 -3.92 -30.08
CA PRO A 276 -6.45 -4.91 -29.83
C PRO A 276 -6.62 -5.17 -28.33
N LYS A 277 -7.86 -5.49 -27.95
CA LYS A 277 -8.20 -5.96 -26.60
C LYS A 277 -7.77 -7.40 -26.42
N ARG A 278 -7.42 -7.77 -25.20
CA ARG A 278 -7.22 -9.16 -24.81
C ARG A 278 -8.57 -9.84 -24.60
N THR A 279 -8.63 -11.09 -24.97
CA THR A 279 -9.70 -12.05 -24.66
C THR A 279 -9.09 -13.31 -24.07
N LEU A 280 -9.91 -14.17 -23.47
CA LEU A 280 -9.46 -15.46 -22.94
C LEU A 280 -8.83 -16.34 -24.03
N ASP A 281 -9.43 -16.37 -25.22
CA ASP A 281 -8.89 -17.12 -26.37
C ASP A 281 -7.53 -16.59 -26.81
N SER A 282 -7.38 -15.26 -26.87
CA SER A 282 -6.12 -14.63 -27.25
C SER A 282 -5.01 -14.92 -26.24
N LEU A 283 -5.32 -14.93 -24.94
CA LEU A 283 -4.38 -15.31 -23.88
C LEU A 283 -4.00 -16.79 -23.96
N ALA A 284 -4.97 -17.66 -24.24
CA ALA A 284 -4.71 -19.09 -24.42
C ALA A 284 -3.77 -19.33 -25.62
N ALA A 285 -4.01 -18.66 -26.75
CA ALA A 285 -3.13 -18.74 -27.93
C ALA A 285 -1.73 -18.18 -27.66
N ASP A 286 -1.62 -17.04 -26.98
CA ASP A 286 -0.33 -16.46 -26.57
C ASP A 286 0.46 -17.39 -25.66
N HIS A 287 -0.21 -17.99 -24.67
CA HIS A 287 0.41 -18.95 -23.76
C HIS A 287 0.86 -20.23 -24.50
N GLN A 288 0.06 -20.74 -25.43
CA GLN A 288 0.45 -21.90 -26.25
C GLN A 288 1.73 -21.61 -27.05
N ARG A 289 1.83 -20.42 -27.68
CA ARG A 289 3.05 -19.99 -28.38
C ARG A 289 4.23 -19.85 -27.43
N PHE A 290 4.02 -19.30 -26.24
CA PHE A 290 5.06 -19.20 -25.21
C PHE A 290 5.62 -20.58 -24.81
N VAL A 291 4.77 -21.60 -24.69
CA VAL A 291 5.19 -22.96 -24.36
C VAL A 291 5.90 -23.62 -25.55
N GLN A 292 5.34 -23.52 -26.75
CA GLN A 292 5.83 -24.22 -27.95
C GLN A 292 7.08 -23.57 -28.56
N GLU A 293 7.04 -22.26 -28.82
CA GLU A 293 8.11 -21.50 -29.48
C GLU A 293 9.08 -20.89 -28.44
N GLY A 294 8.52 -20.38 -27.34
CA GLY A 294 9.28 -19.79 -26.25
C GLY A 294 9.95 -20.82 -25.33
N MET A 295 9.58 -22.10 -25.44
CA MET A 295 10.03 -23.19 -24.56
C MET A 295 9.80 -22.90 -23.07
N GLY A 296 8.77 -22.11 -22.73
CA GLY A 296 8.47 -21.72 -21.35
C GLY A 296 9.52 -20.82 -20.68
N LYS A 297 10.47 -20.25 -21.44
CA LYS A 297 11.54 -19.42 -20.87
C LYS A 297 11.03 -18.02 -20.55
N LEU A 298 10.91 -17.67 -19.27
CA LEU A 298 10.43 -16.35 -18.81
C LEU A 298 11.14 -15.14 -19.46
N LYS A 299 12.43 -15.26 -19.81
CA LYS A 299 13.18 -14.20 -20.53
C LYS A 299 12.55 -13.83 -21.89
N LYS A 300 11.84 -14.77 -22.51
CA LYS A 300 11.13 -14.58 -23.78
C LYS A 300 9.68 -14.17 -23.61
N ALA A 301 9.15 -14.04 -22.38
CA ALA A 301 7.73 -13.70 -22.16
C ALA A 301 7.27 -12.44 -22.91
N LYS A 302 8.17 -11.46 -23.07
CA LYS A 302 7.92 -10.23 -23.85
C LYS A 302 7.58 -10.47 -25.33
N GLU A 303 8.06 -11.56 -25.92
CA GLU A 303 7.80 -11.94 -27.33
C GLU A 303 6.40 -12.56 -27.50
N TYR A 304 5.79 -13.01 -26.40
CA TYR A 304 4.49 -13.70 -26.38
C TYR A 304 3.49 -12.93 -25.53
N ASN A 305 3.49 -11.61 -25.67
CA ASN A 305 2.54 -10.71 -25.04
C ASN A 305 2.44 -10.88 -23.50
N ASN A 306 3.53 -11.30 -22.85
CA ASN A 306 3.63 -11.59 -21.42
C ASN A 306 2.70 -12.72 -20.90
N ALA A 307 2.09 -13.53 -21.76
CA ALA A 307 1.31 -14.70 -21.35
C ALA A 307 2.26 -15.85 -21.00
N ILE A 308 2.36 -16.20 -19.71
CA ILE A 308 3.34 -17.17 -19.19
C ILE A 308 2.70 -18.38 -18.50
N ALA A 309 1.38 -18.38 -18.37
CA ALA A 309 0.60 -19.44 -17.74
C ALA A 309 -0.83 -19.46 -18.33
N PRO A 310 -1.57 -20.56 -18.18
CA PRO A 310 -2.99 -20.58 -18.52
C PRO A 310 -3.80 -19.68 -17.58
N VAL A 311 -4.96 -19.25 -18.05
CA VAL A 311 -5.94 -18.52 -17.23
C VAL A 311 -6.48 -19.46 -16.15
N MET A 312 -6.53 -18.99 -14.90
CA MET A 312 -6.94 -19.79 -13.74
C MET A 312 -8.45 -19.99 -13.66
N PHE A 313 -9.23 -18.94 -13.91
CA PHE A 313 -10.69 -19.03 -13.92
C PHE A 313 -11.26 -18.36 -15.16
N ASN A 314 -12.25 -18.99 -15.78
CA ASN A 314 -12.84 -18.60 -17.05
C ASN A 314 -13.79 -17.38 -16.92
N VAL A 315 -13.32 -16.27 -16.35
CA VAL A 315 -14.04 -15.00 -16.26
C VAL A 315 -13.54 -14.07 -17.37
N PRO A 316 -14.42 -13.54 -18.24
CA PRO A 316 -14.04 -12.60 -19.28
C PRO A 316 -13.28 -11.37 -18.75
N ILE A 317 -12.33 -10.85 -19.54
CA ILE A 317 -11.45 -9.74 -19.14
C ILE A 317 -12.22 -8.42 -18.98
N ASP A 318 -13.32 -8.25 -19.72
CA ASP A 318 -14.26 -7.13 -19.58
C ASP A 318 -15.15 -7.25 -18.33
N GLN A 319 -15.13 -8.39 -17.63
CA GLN A 319 -15.74 -8.60 -16.32
C GLN A 319 -14.73 -8.43 -15.16
N VAL A 320 -13.57 -7.80 -15.40
CA VAL A 320 -12.60 -7.45 -14.36
C VAL A 320 -12.88 -6.07 -13.79
N MET A 321 -13.07 -6.02 -12.47
CA MET A 321 -13.13 -4.76 -11.73
C MET A 321 -11.74 -4.13 -11.59
N VAL A 322 -11.68 -2.85 -11.90
CA VAL A 322 -10.46 -2.06 -11.80
C VAL A 322 -10.10 -1.85 -10.31
N PRO A 323 -8.87 -2.15 -9.87
CA PRO A 323 -8.50 -2.00 -8.46
C PRO A 323 -8.18 -0.56 -8.08
N GLY A 324 -9.20 0.31 -8.07
CA GLY A 324 -9.07 1.75 -7.85
C GLY A 324 -8.30 2.13 -6.58
N LEU A 325 -8.53 1.41 -5.47
CA LEU A 325 -7.78 1.62 -4.22
C LEU A 325 -6.27 1.39 -4.40
N HIS A 326 -5.87 0.25 -4.97
CA HIS A 326 -4.46 -0.10 -5.15
C HIS A 326 -3.77 0.79 -6.19
N ILE A 327 -4.50 1.19 -7.24
CA ILE A 327 -4.02 2.17 -8.23
C ILE A 327 -3.76 3.51 -7.55
N GLY A 328 -4.71 3.99 -6.72
CA GLY A 328 -4.57 5.24 -5.98
C GLY A 328 -3.37 5.22 -5.02
N LEU A 329 -3.15 4.10 -4.32
CA LEU A 329 -1.98 3.91 -3.45
C LEU A 329 -0.67 3.95 -4.22
N GLY A 330 -0.58 3.24 -5.34
CA GLY A 330 0.60 3.20 -6.20
C GLY A 330 0.94 4.56 -6.80
N LEU A 331 -0.07 5.29 -7.30
CA LEU A 331 0.09 6.62 -7.87
C LEU A 331 0.56 7.64 -6.84
N TYR A 332 -0.10 7.68 -5.67
CA TYR A 332 0.30 8.59 -4.60
C TYR A 332 1.75 8.33 -4.17
N LYS A 333 2.12 7.06 -3.96
CA LYS A 333 3.50 6.66 -3.62
C LYS A 333 4.49 7.15 -4.67
N LYS A 334 4.20 6.95 -5.96
CA LYS A 334 5.08 7.39 -7.05
C LYS A 334 5.21 8.91 -7.13
N LEU A 335 4.12 9.66 -6.95
CA LEU A 335 4.15 11.13 -6.90
C LEU A 335 4.97 11.63 -5.70
N PHE A 336 4.78 11.00 -4.54
CA PHE A 336 5.54 11.33 -3.34
C PHE A 336 7.04 11.02 -3.50
N GLU A 337 7.41 9.87 -4.06
CA GLU A 337 8.80 9.51 -4.35
C GLU A 337 9.43 10.47 -5.36
N HIS A 338 8.66 10.97 -6.34
CA HIS A 338 9.11 11.98 -7.28
C HIS A 338 9.33 13.35 -6.61
N LEU A 339 8.48 13.74 -5.65
CA LEU A 339 8.72 14.91 -4.80
C LEU A 339 9.99 14.71 -3.95
N GLU A 340 10.12 13.58 -3.27
CA GLU A 340 11.30 13.26 -2.44
C GLU A 340 12.60 13.29 -3.27
N ALA A 341 12.56 12.82 -4.53
CA ALA A 341 13.69 12.88 -5.45
C ALA A 341 14.03 14.31 -5.90
N ASP A 342 13.04 15.13 -6.27
CA ASP A 342 13.27 16.52 -6.66
C ASP A 342 13.80 17.36 -5.47
N LEU A 343 13.31 17.11 -4.26
CA LEU A 343 13.86 17.73 -3.04
C LEU A 343 15.29 17.27 -2.75
N GLN A 344 15.59 15.99 -2.97
CA GLN A 344 16.95 15.46 -2.83
C GLN A 344 17.91 16.13 -3.82
N ASP A 345 17.50 16.40 -5.06
CA ASP A 345 18.33 17.12 -6.03
C ASP A 345 18.62 18.58 -5.59
N ILE A 346 17.70 19.20 -4.85
CA ILE A 346 17.95 20.50 -4.23
C ILE A 346 18.88 20.38 -3.02
N ASP A 347 18.67 19.37 -2.16
CA ASP A 347 19.56 19.07 -1.03
C ASP A 347 21.01 18.82 -1.49
N LEU A 348 21.21 18.15 -2.63
CA LEU A 348 22.53 17.94 -3.23
C LEU A 348 23.17 19.23 -3.76
N LYS A 349 22.38 20.16 -4.30
CA LYS A 349 22.90 21.49 -4.70
C LYS A 349 23.28 22.34 -3.51
N LEU A 350 22.50 22.27 -2.42
CA LEU A 350 22.85 22.89 -1.14
C LEU A 350 24.16 22.29 -0.60
N GLN A 351 24.31 20.97 -0.69
CA GLN A 351 25.52 20.26 -0.30
C GLN A 351 26.76 20.78 -1.06
N SER A 352 26.71 20.84 -2.40
CA SER A 352 27.83 21.33 -3.22
C SER A 352 28.20 22.79 -2.93
N TYR A 353 27.22 23.61 -2.55
CA TYR A 353 27.48 24.99 -2.16
C TYR A 353 28.14 25.08 -0.78
N LEU A 354 27.72 24.25 0.17
CA LEU A 354 28.37 24.18 1.49
C LEU A 354 29.84 23.76 1.37
N GLU A 355 30.18 22.88 0.43
CA GLU A 355 31.57 22.52 0.14
C GLU A 355 32.41 23.73 -0.28
N SER A 356 31.91 24.58 -1.17
CA SER A 356 32.66 25.77 -1.64
C SER A 356 32.85 26.79 -0.52
N VAL A 357 31.79 27.09 0.24
CA VAL A 357 31.88 28.06 1.36
C VAL A 357 32.80 27.59 2.47
N LEU A 358 32.79 26.28 2.80
CA LEU A 358 33.71 25.70 3.78
C LEU A 358 35.16 25.69 3.29
N ALA A 359 35.42 25.76 1.98
CA ALA A 359 36.77 25.86 1.41
C ALA A 359 37.30 27.29 1.45
N GLU A 360 36.42 28.28 1.28
CA GLU A 360 36.78 29.71 1.27
C GLU A 360 36.96 30.32 2.67
N GLY A 361 36.47 29.64 3.72
CA GLY A 361 36.76 29.99 5.12
C GLY A 361 35.94 31.15 5.70
N GLU A 362 34.92 31.62 4.99
CA GLU A 362 34.13 32.80 5.37
C GLU A 362 33.13 32.54 6.52
N VAL A 363 32.76 31.28 6.78
CA VAL A 363 31.81 30.91 7.86
C VAL A 363 32.40 29.79 8.73
N THR A 364 32.39 29.99 10.05
CA THR A 364 32.86 28.98 11.01
C THR A 364 31.91 27.77 11.03
N LYS A 365 32.49 26.58 10.85
CA LYS A 365 31.82 25.28 10.82
C LYS A 365 30.87 25.03 12.01
N ASP A 366 31.20 25.54 13.19
CA ASP A 366 30.37 25.40 14.39
C ASP A 366 29.04 26.16 14.26
N VAL A 367 29.01 27.28 13.53
CA VAL A 367 27.79 28.06 13.26
C VAL A 367 26.89 27.32 12.26
N LEU A 368 27.49 26.72 11.22
CA LEU A 368 26.76 25.92 10.22
C LEU A 368 26.15 24.65 10.82
N LEU A 369 26.89 23.96 11.71
CA LEU A 369 26.44 22.73 12.34
C LEU A 369 25.46 22.95 13.52
N ALA A 370 25.43 24.16 14.08
CA ALA A 370 24.47 24.55 15.11
C ALA A 370 23.08 24.94 14.54
N ASP A 371 22.97 25.16 13.23
CA ASP A 371 21.69 25.47 12.59
C ASP A 371 20.76 24.25 12.50
N GLU A 372 19.46 24.48 12.69
CA GLU A 372 18.41 23.45 12.72
C GLU A 372 18.27 22.69 11.39
N HIS A 373 18.54 23.35 10.27
CA HIS A 373 18.41 22.77 8.94
C HIS A 373 19.74 22.26 8.42
N LEU A 374 20.81 23.06 8.54
CA LEU A 374 22.15 22.71 8.03
C LEU A 374 22.90 21.73 8.93
N GLY A 375 22.55 21.61 10.22
CA GLY A 375 23.07 20.58 11.12
C GLY A 375 22.78 19.15 10.64
N LYS A 376 21.84 18.96 9.70
CA LYS A 376 21.58 17.68 9.05
C LYS A 376 22.68 17.24 8.08
N PHE A 377 23.56 18.17 7.67
CA PHE A 377 24.79 17.87 6.94
C PHE A 377 25.94 17.42 7.86
N LYS A 378 25.75 17.29 9.19
CA LYS A 378 26.85 16.94 10.12
C LYS A 378 27.66 15.70 9.74
N SER A 379 27.01 14.63 9.28
CA SER A 379 27.71 13.42 8.84
C SER A 379 28.49 13.62 7.54
N PHE A 380 28.04 14.56 6.70
CA PHE A 380 28.68 14.92 5.45
C PHE A 380 29.87 15.86 5.69
N VAL A 381 29.71 16.89 6.53
CA VAL A 381 30.79 17.78 6.96
C VAL A 381 31.90 16.99 7.66
N ALA A 382 31.55 16.05 8.55
CA ALA A 382 32.54 15.17 9.20
C ALA A 382 33.36 14.34 8.21
N ALA A 383 32.75 13.91 7.10
CA ALA A 383 33.46 13.17 6.06
C ALA A 383 34.37 14.08 5.22
N ILE A 384 34.00 15.35 5.02
CA ILE A 384 34.89 16.35 4.41
C ILE A 384 36.08 16.65 5.32
N ASP A 385 35.86 16.77 6.64
CA ASP A 385 36.96 16.98 7.58
C ASP A 385 37.93 15.81 7.62
N GLU A 386 37.40 14.58 7.56
CA GLU A 386 38.21 13.36 7.45
C GLU A 386 39.04 13.38 6.15
N ALA A 387 38.45 13.78 5.04
CA ALA A 387 39.18 13.94 3.79
C ALA A 387 40.27 15.03 3.87
N ARG A 388 39.95 16.19 4.46
CA ARG A 388 40.93 17.28 4.66
C ARG A 388 42.09 16.87 5.55
N ALA A 389 41.83 16.17 6.65
CA ALA A 389 42.89 15.67 7.52
C ALA A 389 43.80 14.65 6.81
N LEU A 390 43.27 13.89 5.84
CA LEU A 390 44.06 13.00 4.99
C LEU A 390 44.89 13.78 3.96
N ASP A 391 44.36 14.88 3.41
CA ASP A 391 45.11 15.76 2.51
C ASP A 391 46.22 16.51 3.26
N ASP A 392 45.93 17.09 4.43
CA ASP A 392 46.92 17.76 5.28
C ASP A 392 48.07 16.79 5.64
N ALA A 393 47.75 15.54 5.94
CA ALA A 393 48.75 14.50 6.19
C ALA A 393 49.56 14.12 4.93
N ALA A 394 48.95 14.20 3.74
CA ALA A 394 49.63 13.97 2.47
C ALA A 394 50.57 15.14 2.11
N ASP A 395 50.21 16.37 2.44
CA ASP A 395 51.03 17.56 2.20
C ASP A 395 52.24 17.59 3.15
N VAL A 396 52.09 17.15 4.41
CA VAL A 396 53.25 16.95 5.31
C VAL A 396 54.23 15.91 4.76
N LEU A 397 53.74 14.85 4.11
CA LEU A 397 54.61 13.87 3.44
C LEU A 397 55.28 14.45 2.19
N GLU A 398 54.62 15.38 1.48
CA GLU A 398 55.20 16.11 0.35
C GLU A 398 56.37 16.97 0.79
N ASP A 399 56.23 17.74 1.87
CA ASP A 399 57.33 18.51 2.47
C ASP A 399 58.51 17.60 2.89
N GLN A 400 58.23 16.42 3.45
CA GLN A 400 59.27 15.44 3.81
C GLN A 400 59.96 14.84 2.60
N ILE A 401 59.23 14.58 1.51
CA ILE A 401 59.81 14.10 0.25
C ILE A 401 60.74 15.17 -0.31
N GLU A 402 60.32 16.43 -0.36
CA GLU A 402 61.15 17.55 -0.85
C GLU A 402 62.43 17.72 -0.01
N GLU A 403 62.34 17.57 1.32
CA GLU A 403 63.50 17.62 2.21
C GLU A 403 64.46 16.44 1.96
N GLN A 404 63.95 15.21 1.82
CA GLN A 404 64.75 14.02 1.57
C GLN A 404 65.38 14.02 0.17
N GLU A 405 64.66 14.48 -0.85
CA GLU A 405 65.19 14.70 -2.21
C GLU A 405 66.31 15.74 -2.21
N SER A 406 66.15 16.82 -1.46
CA SER A 406 67.18 17.85 -1.28
C SER A 406 68.44 17.31 -0.58
N GLN A 407 68.27 16.46 0.44
CA GLN A 407 69.37 15.79 1.14
C GLN A 407 70.08 14.77 0.24
N LEU A 408 69.33 13.99 -0.55
CA LEU A 408 69.86 13.06 -1.55
C LEU A 408 70.66 13.78 -2.64
N ALA A 409 70.14 14.88 -3.17
CA ALA A 409 70.83 15.71 -4.16
C ALA A 409 72.13 16.29 -3.60
N TRP A 410 72.13 16.70 -2.32
CA TRP A 410 73.33 17.19 -1.65
C TRP A 410 74.38 16.11 -1.39
N LEU A 411 73.95 14.90 -0.99
CA LEU A 411 74.85 13.75 -0.81
C LEU A 411 75.48 13.30 -2.13
N ALA A 412 74.70 13.26 -3.23
CA ALA A 412 75.19 12.97 -4.57
C ALA A 412 76.17 14.03 -5.11
N TYR A 413 76.07 15.27 -4.63
CA TYR A 413 76.97 16.36 -4.99
C TYR A 413 78.28 16.37 -4.17
N ARG A 414 78.23 15.97 -2.89
CA ARG A 414 79.37 16.04 -1.96
C ARG A 414 80.35 14.89 -2.11
N ASP A 415 79.87 13.68 -2.39
CA ASP A 415 80.72 12.51 -2.55
C ASP A 415 80.89 12.24 -4.05
N GLY A 416 82.07 12.59 -4.61
CA GLY A 416 82.47 12.08 -5.91
C GLY A 416 82.50 10.56 -5.86
N VAL A 417 81.60 9.92 -6.60
CA VAL A 417 81.24 8.50 -6.50
C VAL A 417 82.44 7.57 -6.73
N GLU A 418 83.16 7.24 -5.67
CA GLU A 418 84.08 6.09 -5.58
C GLU A 418 84.00 5.47 -4.17
N ASP A 419 82.92 4.75 -3.87
CA ASP A 419 82.96 3.60 -2.96
C ASP A 419 81.65 2.79 -3.03
N SER A 420 81.72 1.46 -2.98
CA SER A 420 80.54 0.58 -3.05
C SER A 420 79.56 0.77 -1.89
N MET A 421 79.98 1.45 -0.83
CA MET A 421 79.16 1.78 0.34
C MET A 421 78.23 2.98 0.08
N ALA A 422 78.60 3.88 -0.85
CA ALA A 422 77.76 5.03 -1.24
C ALA A 422 76.54 4.60 -2.09
N GLU A 423 76.67 3.55 -2.90
CA GLU A 423 75.60 3.04 -3.75
C GLU A 423 74.48 2.35 -2.94
N VAL A 424 74.84 1.60 -1.90
CA VAL A 424 73.86 0.95 -1.00
C VAL A 424 73.06 2.00 -0.23
N VAL A 425 73.73 3.01 0.34
CA VAL A 425 73.08 4.09 1.09
C VAL A 425 72.21 4.97 0.19
N PHE A 426 72.65 5.23 -1.05
CA PHE A 426 71.86 5.97 -2.03
C PHE A 426 70.61 5.21 -2.47
N ASN A 427 70.71 3.90 -2.71
CA ASN A 427 69.57 3.05 -3.06
C ASN A 427 68.57 2.92 -1.91
N GLU A 428 69.05 2.83 -0.66
CA GLU A 428 68.20 2.79 0.53
C GLU A 428 67.43 4.10 0.72
N ALA A 429 68.08 5.25 0.51
CA ALA A 429 67.43 6.56 0.57
C ALA A 429 66.46 6.80 -0.61
N CYS A 430 66.76 6.33 -1.82
CA CYS A 430 65.80 6.33 -2.93
C CYS A 430 64.57 5.46 -2.63
N SER A 431 64.75 4.30 -1.99
CA SER A 431 63.65 3.44 -1.54
C SER A 431 62.78 4.13 -0.50
N MET A 432 63.37 4.87 0.45
CA MET A 432 62.62 5.64 1.45
C MET A 432 61.77 6.75 0.82
N VAL A 433 62.30 7.50 -0.15
CA VAL A 433 61.52 8.51 -0.89
C VAL A 433 60.37 7.87 -1.66
N GLN A 434 60.62 6.73 -2.30
CA GLN A 434 59.59 5.99 -3.05
C GLN A 434 58.48 5.46 -2.13
N ASP A 435 58.82 4.98 -0.93
CA ASP A 435 57.86 4.55 0.08
C ASP A 435 57.01 5.73 0.60
N LEU A 436 57.62 6.89 0.85
CA LEU A 436 56.90 8.12 1.25
C LEU A 436 55.96 8.59 0.14
N PHE A 437 56.39 8.55 -1.12
CA PHE A 437 55.56 8.88 -2.28
C PHE A 437 54.35 7.95 -2.39
N GLN A 438 54.55 6.64 -2.19
CA GLN A 438 53.45 5.67 -2.24
C GLN A 438 52.46 5.83 -1.08
N GLN A 439 52.95 6.25 0.09
CA GLN A 439 52.10 6.61 1.24
C GLN A 439 51.28 7.87 0.97
N LYS A 440 51.88 8.92 0.39
CA LYS A 440 51.19 10.15 -0.04
C LYS A 440 50.06 9.85 -1.02
N GLU A 441 50.34 9.09 -2.08
CA GLU A 441 49.33 8.71 -3.09
C GLU A 441 48.20 7.86 -2.49
N THR A 442 48.52 6.99 -1.52
CA THR A 442 47.52 6.21 -0.80
C THR A 442 46.61 7.08 0.06
N LEU A 443 47.15 8.13 0.70
CA LEU A 443 46.36 9.09 1.48
C LEU A 443 45.44 9.93 0.58
N ARG A 444 45.96 10.44 -0.55
CA ARG A 444 45.15 11.18 -1.54
C ARG A 444 44.03 10.32 -2.13
N ALA A 445 44.32 9.07 -2.50
CA ALA A 445 43.31 8.14 -2.98
C ALA A 445 42.23 7.80 -1.92
N LYS A 446 42.61 7.75 -0.62
CA LYS A 446 41.66 7.58 0.49
C LYS A 446 40.81 8.84 0.69
N ALA A 447 41.40 10.03 0.62
CA ALA A 447 40.66 11.30 0.69
C ALA A 447 39.60 11.39 -0.41
N ASP A 448 39.97 11.05 -1.65
CA ASP A 448 39.03 11.02 -2.77
C ASP A 448 37.96 9.94 -2.64
N ALA A 449 38.30 8.77 -2.10
CA ALA A 449 37.31 7.73 -1.82
C ALA A 449 36.31 8.14 -0.72
N VAL A 450 36.76 8.91 0.28
CA VAL A 450 35.91 9.46 1.34
C VAL A 450 35.01 10.56 0.78
N ARG A 451 35.53 11.51 0.00
CA ARG A 451 34.76 12.54 -0.71
C ARG A 451 33.69 11.94 -1.62
N ASN A 452 34.05 10.95 -2.43
CA ASN A 452 33.10 10.28 -3.34
C ASN A 452 32.01 9.46 -2.60
N LYS A 453 32.28 9.01 -1.37
CA LYS A 453 31.29 8.32 -0.52
C LYS A 453 30.47 9.29 0.33
N ALA A 454 30.97 10.51 0.55
CA ALA A 454 30.32 11.57 1.29
C ALA A 454 29.20 12.21 0.46
N SER A 455 28.00 11.65 0.54
CA SER A 455 26.79 12.30 0.03
C SER A 455 25.66 12.19 1.03
N VAL A 456 24.79 13.19 1.04
CA VAL A 456 23.57 13.11 1.83
C VAL A 456 22.69 12.00 1.27
N LYS A 457 22.49 10.96 2.08
CA LYS A 457 21.58 9.85 1.73
C LYS A 457 20.17 10.37 1.56
N THR A 458 19.43 9.80 0.61
CA THR A 458 18.01 10.12 0.36
C THR A 458 17.20 10.12 1.65
N GLY A 459 16.48 11.21 1.92
CA GLY A 459 15.65 11.36 3.12
C GLY A 459 16.36 11.97 4.33
N LYS A 460 17.65 12.30 4.22
CA LYS A 460 18.43 12.90 5.33
C LYS A 460 18.82 14.35 5.11
N GLY A 461 18.51 14.92 3.94
CA GLY A 461 18.82 16.32 3.67
C GLY A 461 17.86 17.29 4.35
N PRO A 462 18.20 18.59 4.39
CA PRO A 462 17.39 19.64 5.00
C PRO A 462 15.92 19.62 4.57
N LEU A 463 15.66 19.42 3.28
CA LEU A 463 14.32 19.42 2.70
C LEU A 463 13.64 18.06 2.84
N THR A 464 14.32 17.00 2.45
CA THR A 464 13.75 15.64 2.44
C THR A 464 13.37 15.14 3.84
N SER A 465 14.10 15.56 4.87
CA SER A 465 13.82 15.21 6.26
C SER A 465 12.60 15.91 6.87
N GLN A 466 12.11 17.01 6.26
CA GLN A 466 10.89 17.71 6.72
C GLN A 466 9.59 17.05 6.25
N LEU A 467 9.67 16.15 5.26
CA LEU A 467 8.52 15.46 4.72
C LEU A 467 7.81 14.58 5.77
N ASP A 468 8.55 13.74 6.50
CA ASP A 468 7.96 12.82 7.49
C ASP A 468 7.34 13.53 8.71
N PRO A 469 7.97 14.56 9.31
CA PRO A 469 7.33 15.41 10.31
C PRO A 469 6.01 16.00 9.81
N LYS A 470 5.98 16.56 8.59
CA LYS A 470 4.75 17.13 8.04
C LYS A 470 3.66 16.08 7.86
N LEU A 471 3.99 14.87 7.38
CA LEU A 471 3.03 13.76 7.31
C LEU A 471 2.45 13.42 8.70
N LYS A 472 3.26 13.47 9.77
CA LYS A 472 2.79 13.18 11.13
C LYS A 472 1.76 14.19 11.64
N GLU A 473 1.86 15.46 11.26
CA GLU A 473 0.86 16.49 11.60
C GLU A 473 -0.54 16.10 11.07
N PHE A 474 -0.61 15.50 9.88
CA PHE A 474 -1.83 14.95 9.30
C PHE A 474 -2.23 13.56 9.83
N LYS A 475 -1.56 13.07 10.88
CA LYS A 475 -1.72 11.71 11.43
C LYS A 475 -1.49 10.64 10.35
N VAL A 476 -0.49 10.86 9.50
CA VAL A 476 -0.01 9.91 8.49
C VAL A 476 1.36 9.39 8.93
N ARG A 477 1.49 8.07 9.05
CA ARG A 477 2.76 7.40 9.37
C ARG A 477 3.08 6.38 8.29
N ARG A 478 4.19 6.57 7.57
CA ARG A 478 4.68 5.59 6.61
C ARG A 478 5.13 4.33 7.37
N GLN A 479 4.78 3.13 6.88
CA GLN A 479 5.20 1.89 7.53
C GLN A 479 6.68 1.62 7.24
N GLU A 480 7.56 1.79 8.23
CA GLU A 480 9.02 1.68 8.07
C GLU A 480 9.47 0.32 7.52
N TYR A 481 8.83 -0.77 7.94
CA TYR A 481 9.23 -2.14 7.60
C TYR A 481 8.63 -2.66 6.27
N HIS A 482 7.69 -1.94 5.67
CA HIS A 482 7.03 -2.31 4.41
C HIS A 482 7.32 -1.30 3.27
N GLY A 483 8.57 -0.85 3.18
CA GLY A 483 9.01 0.03 2.09
C GLY A 483 8.35 1.42 2.12
N LYS A 484 8.10 1.96 3.33
CA LYS A 484 7.45 3.26 3.56
C LYS A 484 6.08 3.38 2.87
N SER A 485 5.29 2.30 2.90
CA SER A 485 3.99 2.24 2.24
C SER A 485 2.94 3.19 2.85
N PHE A 486 2.01 3.63 2.00
CA PHE A 486 0.80 4.35 2.39
C PHE A 486 -0.39 3.39 2.49
N ILE A 487 -1.40 3.73 3.31
CA ILE A 487 -2.70 3.05 3.34
C ILE A 487 -3.77 3.97 2.74
N GLY A 488 -4.93 3.42 2.35
CA GLY A 488 -6.01 4.18 1.69
C GLY A 488 -6.40 5.48 2.41
N ASN A 489 -6.51 5.43 3.74
CA ASN A 489 -6.83 6.61 4.55
C ASN A 489 -5.71 7.68 4.52
N HIS A 490 -4.45 7.29 4.37
CA HIS A 490 -3.36 8.27 4.23
C HIS A 490 -3.50 9.05 2.93
N VAL A 491 -3.74 8.34 1.81
CA VAL A 491 -3.92 8.96 0.50
C VAL A 491 -5.11 9.92 0.53
N HIS A 492 -6.26 9.48 1.05
CA HIS A 492 -7.44 10.35 1.17
C HIS A 492 -7.19 11.63 1.98
N LYS A 493 -6.43 11.54 3.08
CA LYS A 493 -6.07 12.72 3.89
C LYS A 493 -5.12 13.67 3.17
N MET A 494 -4.09 13.13 2.52
CA MET A 494 -3.04 13.94 1.89
C MET A 494 -3.46 14.55 0.55
N LEU A 495 -4.53 14.04 -0.07
CA LEU A 495 -5.14 14.65 -1.26
C LEU A 495 -6.12 15.79 -0.96
N LYS A 496 -6.26 16.19 0.31
CA LYS A 496 -7.00 17.39 0.67
C LYS A 496 -6.18 18.62 0.36
N GLU A 497 -6.84 19.69 -0.08
CA GLU A 497 -6.20 20.93 -0.52
C GLU A 497 -5.21 21.51 0.52
N ASN A 498 -5.60 21.55 1.80
CA ASN A 498 -4.70 22.02 2.85
C ASN A 498 -3.43 21.18 2.96
N ALA A 499 -3.55 19.84 2.91
CA ALA A 499 -2.41 18.94 3.01
C ALA A 499 -1.49 19.04 1.79
N ILE A 500 -2.04 19.23 0.59
CA ILE A 500 -1.26 19.46 -0.63
C ILE A 500 -0.46 20.77 -0.51
N ASN A 501 -1.12 21.86 -0.09
CA ASN A 501 -0.48 23.16 0.07
C ASN A 501 0.65 23.11 1.10
N GLU A 502 0.39 22.57 2.29
CA GLU A 502 1.40 22.47 3.35
C GLU A 502 2.56 21.54 3.00
N LEU A 503 2.30 20.43 2.28
CA LEU A 503 3.36 19.51 1.87
C LEU A 503 4.27 20.13 0.81
N THR A 504 3.69 20.85 -0.15
CA THR A 504 4.44 21.44 -1.26
C THR A 504 5.11 22.76 -0.89
N SER A 505 4.61 23.48 0.11
CA SER A 505 5.23 24.72 0.59
C SER A 505 6.53 24.50 1.36
N ILE A 506 6.78 23.29 1.90
CA ILE A 506 8.00 22.93 2.65
C ILE A 506 9.26 23.42 1.92
N VAL A 507 9.34 23.17 0.61
CA VAL A 507 10.53 23.50 -0.16
C VAL A 507 10.83 25.00 -0.18
N VAL A 508 9.79 25.83 -0.27
CA VAL A 508 9.92 27.29 -0.31
C VAL A 508 10.20 27.81 1.09
N THR A 509 9.44 27.37 2.09
CA THR A 509 9.60 27.80 3.48
C THR A 509 11.01 27.50 3.99
N THR A 510 11.48 26.26 3.82
CA THR A 510 12.82 25.87 4.30
C THR A 510 13.93 26.57 3.53
N ILE A 511 13.81 26.82 2.22
CA ILE A 511 14.83 27.58 1.49
C ILE A 511 14.89 29.03 1.93
N ASN A 512 13.73 29.67 2.15
CA ASN A 512 13.69 31.05 2.62
C ASN A 512 14.26 31.17 4.04
N GLU A 513 13.92 30.25 4.95
CA GLU A 513 14.49 30.19 6.31
C GLU A 513 16.01 30.02 6.30
N ILE A 514 16.56 29.24 5.38
CA ILE A 514 18.01 29.08 5.23
C ILE A 514 18.62 30.38 4.66
N LEU A 515 18.01 31.01 3.65
CA LEU A 515 18.51 32.23 3.03
C LEU A 515 18.47 33.45 3.95
N GLU A 516 17.48 33.55 4.84
CA GLU A 516 17.42 34.61 5.85
C GLU A 516 18.62 34.58 6.79
N LYS A 517 19.11 33.36 7.10
CA LYS A 517 20.28 33.17 7.97
C LYS A 517 21.61 33.23 7.22
N PHE A 518 21.60 32.90 5.94
CA PHE A 518 22.78 32.78 5.09
C PHE A 518 22.53 33.48 3.74
N PRO A 519 22.66 34.82 3.69
CA PRO A 519 22.31 35.61 2.51
C PRO A 519 23.20 35.34 1.30
N ASP A 520 24.39 34.75 1.49
CA ASP A 520 25.35 34.46 0.42
C ASP A 520 24.98 33.21 -0.40
N LEU A 521 24.01 32.40 0.05
CA LEU A 521 23.55 31.23 -0.70
C LEU A 521 23.07 31.58 -2.11
N PRO A 522 23.17 30.65 -3.07
CA PRO A 522 22.81 30.92 -4.44
C PRO A 522 21.33 31.29 -4.55
N LEU A 523 21.05 32.54 -4.91
CA LEU A 523 19.68 33.02 -5.17
C LEU A 523 18.97 32.21 -6.25
N SER A 524 19.71 31.46 -7.08
CA SER A 524 19.18 30.50 -8.06
C SER A 524 18.36 29.35 -7.44
N LEU A 525 18.51 29.09 -6.13
CA LEU A 525 17.74 28.08 -5.41
C LEU A 525 16.29 28.51 -5.17
N VAL A 526 16.01 29.80 -5.02
CA VAL A 526 14.65 30.31 -4.76
C VAL A 526 13.72 30.05 -5.96
N PRO A 527 14.06 30.46 -7.21
CA PRO A 527 13.23 30.14 -8.37
C PRO A 527 13.04 28.63 -8.54
N LYS A 528 14.08 27.83 -8.26
CA LYS A 528 13.99 26.36 -8.35
C LYS A 528 13.05 25.77 -7.30
N ALA A 529 13.06 26.29 -6.08
CA ALA A 529 12.16 25.91 -5.00
C ALA A 529 10.71 26.18 -5.37
N HIS A 530 10.42 27.41 -5.82
CA HIS A 530 9.08 27.80 -6.26
C HIS A 530 8.60 26.97 -7.45
N ALA A 531 9.43 26.75 -8.46
CA ALA A 531 9.09 25.90 -9.60
C ALA A 531 8.80 24.46 -9.17
N THR A 532 9.57 23.91 -8.23
CA THR A 532 9.37 22.56 -7.69
C THR A 532 8.06 22.47 -6.88
N ALA A 533 7.80 23.45 -6.01
CA ALA A 533 6.56 23.52 -5.23
C ALA A 533 5.33 23.56 -6.15
N GLU A 534 5.35 24.45 -7.14
CA GLU A 534 4.23 24.64 -8.06
C GLU A 534 4.00 23.41 -8.95
N LYS A 535 5.08 22.83 -9.49
CA LYS A 535 5.04 21.56 -10.24
C LYS A 535 4.32 20.48 -9.44
N HIS A 536 4.77 20.21 -8.21
CA HIS A 536 4.19 19.13 -7.40
C HIS A 536 2.79 19.45 -6.90
N LYS A 537 2.49 20.72 -6.58
CA LYS A 537 1.14 21.17 -6.23
C LYS A 537 0.15 20.89 -7.36
N GLN A 538 0.50 21.23 -8.59
CA GLN A 538 -0.32 20.94 -9.76
C GLN A 538 -0.52 19.43 -9.95
N LEU A 539 0.55 18.63 -9.82
CA LEU A 539 0.48 17.17 -9.96
C LEU A 539 -0.44 16.53 -8.90
N PHE A 540 -0.29 16.90 -7.62
CA PHE A 540 -1.12 16.38 -6.53
C PHE A 540 -2.57 16.84 -6.65
N THR A 541 -2.82 18.10 -7.03
CA THR A 541 -4.19 18.61 -7.23
C THR A 541 -4.89 17.90 -8.40
N LEU A 542 -4.20 17.71 -9.53
CA LEU A 542 -4.72 16.93 -10.66
C LEU A 542 -5.05 15.50 -10.24
N PHE A 543 -4.15 14.85 -9.49
CA PHE A 543 -4.42 13.51 -8.99
C PHE A 543 -5.56 13.46 -7.97
N ALA A 544 -5.69 14.45 -7.09
CA ALA A 544 -6.80 14.57 -6.15
C ALA A 544 -8.16 14.68 -6.85
N GLN A 545 -8.22 15.47 -7.94
CA GLN A 545 -9.41 15.58 -8.79
C GLN A 545 -9.76 14.23 -9.42
N CYS A 546 -8.79 13.51 -9.99
CA CYS A 546 -9.03 12.18 -10.53
C CYS A 546 -9.47 11.19 -9.45
N HIS A 547 -8.76 11.15 -8.32
CA HIS A 547 -9.06 10.26 -7.20
C HIS A 547 -10.50 10.40 -6.73
N LYS A 548 -10.96 11.64 -6.53
CA LYS A 548 -12.34 11.92 -6.08
C LYS A 548 -13.40 11.32 -7.01
N LYS A 549 -13.14 11.21 -8.31
CA LYS A 549 -14.09 10.73 -9.31
C LYS A 549 -14.21 9.22 -9.37
N TYR A 550 -13.16 8.45 -9.07
CA TYR A 550 -13.24 6.97 -9.06
C TYR A 550 -13.27 6.38 -7.64
N SER A 551 -13.09 7.19 -6.59
CA SER A 551 -13.07 6.73 -5.20
C SER A 551 -14.42 6.92 -4.48
N HIS A 552 -15.55 6.72 -5.17
CA HIS A 552 -16.89 6.81 -4.61
C HIS A 552 -17.72 5.56 -4.93
N ALA A 553 -18.87 5.42 -4.27
CA ALA A 553 -19.79 4.30 -4.47
C ALA A 553 -20.85 4.57 -5.57
N ASP A 554 -20.90 5.80 -6.08
CA ASP A 554 -21.85 6.20 -7.12
C ASP A 554 -21.40 5.75 -8.51
N LEU A 555 -22.36 5.66 -9.44
CA LEU A 555 -22.05 5.40 -10.85
C LEU A 555 -21.26 6.59 -11.40
N MET A 556 -20.25 6.30 -12.21
CA MET A 556 -19.58 7.33 -12.97
C MET A 556 -20.39 7.65 -14.22
N ASP A 557 -20.93 8.86 -14.30
CA ASP A 557 -21.58 9.31 -15.53
C ASP A 557 -20.56 9.56 -16.66
N ALA A 558 -21.06 9.67 -17.89
CA ALA A 558 -20.22 9.87 -19.07
C ALA A 558 -19.40 11.17 -18.99
N GLU A 559 -19.88 12.19 -18.29
CA GLU A 559 -19.15 13.45 -18.10
C GLU A 559 -17.94 13.24 -17.19
N ALA A 560 -18.12 12.57 -16.05
CA ALA A 560 -17.07 12.21 -15.12
C ALA A 560 -16.01 11.32 -15.77
N ILE A 561 -16.42 10.37 -16.63
CA ILE A 561 -15.52 9.53 -17.42
C ILE A 561 -14.70 10.38 -18.40
N ASN A 562 -15.35 11.31 -19.12
CA ASN A 562 -14.68 12.20 -20.05
C ASN A 562 -13.71 13.17 -19.35
N GLU A 563 -14.10 13.70 -18.19
CA GLU A 563 -13.23 14.54 -17.35
C GLU A 563 -12.03 13.76 -16.82
N LEU A 564 -12.22 12.51 -16.37
CA LEU A 564 -11.12 11.63 -15.98
C LEU A 564 -10.14 11.44 -17.15
N GLY A 565 -10.64 11.22 -18.36
CA GLY A 565 -9.83 11.18 -19.58
C GLY A 565 -9.02 12.47 -19.75
N LYS A 566 -9.68 13.62 -19.75
CA LYS A 566 -9.07 14.97 -19.88
C LYS A 566 -7.99 15.24 -18.84
N ASN A 567 -8.26 14.98 -17.56
CA ASN A 567 -7.30 15.25 -16.48
C ASN A 567 -6.11 14.29 -16.53
N SER A 568 -6.34 13.06 -17.00
CA SER A 568 -5.28 12.08 -17.25
C SER A 568 -4.42 12.47 -18.46
N HIS A 569 -4.95 13.22 -19.43
CA HIS A 569 -4.17 13.76 -20.55
C HIS A 569 -3.17 14.84 -20.11
N LYS A 570 -3.53 15.67 -19.13
CA LYS A 570 -2.69 16.77 -18.63
C LYS A 570 -1.44 16.31 -17.86
N ASN A 571 -1.32 15.01 -17.55
CA ASN A 571 -0.21 14.49 -16.74
C ASN A 571 0.27 13.12 -17.24
N ASN A 572 1.50 13.06 -17.75
CA ASN A 572 2.12 11.82 -18.26
C ASN A 572 2.26 10.72 -17.19
N ILE A 573 2.33 11.07 -15.89
CA ILE A 573 2.38 10.10 -14.79
C ILE A 573 1.00 9.46 -14.57
N LEU A 574 -0.09 10.24 -14.69
CA LEU A 574 -1.47 9.72 -14.59
C LEU A 574 -1.86 8.93 -15.85
N CYS A 575 -1.37 9.32 -17.02
CA CYS A 575 -1.71 8.68 -18.28
C CYS A 575 -1.44 7.16 -18.34
N VAL A 576 -0.34 6.68 -17.74
CA VAL A 576 0.04 5.26 -17.80
C VAL A 576 -1.06 4.35 -17.25
N LEU A 577 -1.87 4.86 -16.32
CA LEU A 577 -2.91 4.09 -15.65
C LEU A 577 -4.32 4.43 -16.16
N PHE A 578 -4.59 5.66 -16.61
CA PHE A 578 -5.95 6.05 -16.98
C PHE A 578 -6.37 5.83 -18.45
N THR A 579 -5.47 5.30 -19.28
CA THR A 579 -5.67 5.21 -20.75
C THR A 579 -6.62 4.12 -21.24
N HIS A 580 -7.20 3.31 -20.34
CA HIS A 580 -8.25 2.34 -20.66
C HIS A 580 -9.64 2.75 -20.19
N PHE A 581 -9.73 3.91 -19.53
CA PHE A 581 -10.96 4.34 -18.88
C PHE A 581 -11.87 5.19 -19.76
N SER A 582 -11.54 5.40 -21.04
CA SER A 582 -12.22 6.33 -21.95
C SER A 582 -12.93 5.67 -23.15
N SER A 583 -13.34 4.38 -23.08
CA SER A 583 -14.25 3.75 -24.08
C SER A 583 -15.24 2.78 -23.41
N PRO A 584 -16.44 2.53 -23.98
CA PRO A 584 -17.73 2.95 -23.44
C PRO A 584 -18.34 2.05 -22.34
N GLN A 585 -19.12 2.71 -21.49
CA GLN A 585 -20.14 2.25 -20.51
C GLN A 585 -19.78 1.07 -19.57
N HIS A 586 -19.39 -0.10 -20.07
CA HIS A 586 -19.46 -1.34 -19.28
C HIS A 586 -18.42 -1.49 -18.16
N ALA A 587 -17.26 -0.80 -18.23
CA ALA A 587 -16.22 -0.92 -17.20
C ALA A 587 -16.42 0.02 -16.00
N TRP A 588 -17.29 1.03 -16.14
CA TRP A 588 -17.55 2.07 -15.14
C TRP A 588 -18.99 2.09 -14.64
N ASP A 589 -19.88 1.30 -15.26
CA ASP A 589 -21.21 0.98 -14.74
C ASP A 589 -21.16 -0.03 -13.54
N LEU A 590 -19.95 -0.30 -13.02
CA LEU A 590 -19.58 -1.24 -11.95
C LEU A 590 -18.85 -0.52 -10.81
#